data_AF-A0A5E4K9H8-F1
#
_entry.id   AF-A0A5E4K9H8-F1
#
_cell.length_a   1.000
_cell.length_b   1.000
_cell.length_c   1.000
_cell.angle_alpha   90.00
_cell.angle_beta   90.00
_cell.angle_gamma   90.00
#
_symmetry.space_group_name_H-M   'P 1'
#
loop_
_entity.id
_entity.type
_entity.pdbx_description
1 polymer ?
#
loop_
_entity_poly.entity_id
_entity_poly.type
_entity_poly.pdbx_seq_one_letter_code
_entity_poly.pdbx_strand_id
1 'polypeptide(L)'
;MYDEKIDEFYGELNDEIDIELTKIIKGSNEIKVMLEININTLPPIKNASIQISGNSRHPKGIESVTVNGEYAGAETWGRTIPIKEGDNTIAIIAKSKTGEEKSKQILIRSPPPPLIDTNEIIYVGSKEVPKQWGILGIVDGKKVAIDLNEPHTISIFGVQRSGKSYTLGVVTEMAVKPIENLSKLGKPMACVIFHYSKNESYAPEFESFRRTNNNAEEIKILDQQYRAKPSKIDTMTILVPPTKLELRIKEYNTTVKPLLFRPQDLGALEWKTLLCAGERQIYLKMIKKILETLKNEQRLTIRGLKDEINKSDLNSQQKKLSILRIDFIEKFLSENAKPFSDFLIPGTITLLDIRDEMLDEQEASTILGMLLIAMGKIDQDKLLVIDEAHKYFGKALEKDIVELIREMAHTRTRILIASQDPPSVNPRVIELSDIIILHQMPSPEWLKHIQGKNNALKKLTIDELSSLSKGEAYLWAKRSTDTEISIIPKKIQIRPRSTEHGGVTKIAF
;
A
#
# COMPACT_ATOMS: atom_id res chain seq x y z
N MET A 1 39.99 -33.32 58.98
CA MET A 1 40.55 -31.96 58.93
C MET A 1 39.94 -31.34 57.69
N TYR A 2 38.85 -30.57 57.78
CA TYR A 2 38.84 -29.13 58.08
C TYR A 2 39.84 -28.41 57.14
N ASP A 3 39.50 -27.44 56.30
CA ASP A 3 38.45 -26.42 56.42
C ASP A 3 38.13 -25.71 55.08
N GLU A 4 37.00 -25.00 55.12
CA GLU A 4 36.38 -24.00 54.23
C GLU A 4 37.22 -23.24 53.16
N LYS A 5 36.62 -23.02 51.98
CA LYS A 5 36.13 -21.70 51.49
C LYS A 5 35.80 -21.73 49.99
N ILE A 6 34.51 -21.64 49.69
CA ILE A 6 33.93 -21.20 48.42
C ILE A 6 33.34 -19.82 48.72
N ASP A 7 33.94 -18.77 48.17
CA ASP A 7 33.31 -17.50 47.76
C ASP A 7 34.41 -16.46 47.43
N GLU A 8 34.06 -15.55 46.51
CA GLU A 8 34.76 -14.35 46.04
C GLU A 8 35.57 -14.42 44.72
N PHE A 9 35.37 -13.36 43.92
CA PHE A 9 36.06 -12.95 42.68
C PHE A 9 35.53 -13.43 41.31
N TYR A 10 34.31 -12.99 40.98
CA TYR A 10 34.00 -12.50 39.63
C TYR A 10 33.49 -11.05 39.74
N GLY A 11 34.44 -10.12 39.78
CA GLY A 11 34.22 -8.68 39.53
C GLY A 11 35.08 -8.27 38.34
N GLU A 12 34.64 -7.23 37.63
CA GLU A 12 35.29 -6.55 36.49
C GLU A 12 34.92 -7.04 35.08
N LEU A 13 33.72 -6.63 34.62
CA LEU A 13 33.45 -6.18 33.24
C LEU A 13 32.02 -5.60 33.17
N ASN A 14 31.83 -4.36 33.64
CA ASN A 14 30.64 -3.55 33.33
C ASN A 14 30.77 -2.02 33.57
N ASP A 15 31.98 -1.47 33.78
CA ASP A 15 32.17 -0.07 34.20
C ASP A 15 32.40 0.95 33.06
N GLU A 16 31.76 0.82 31.89
CA GLU A 16 31.91 1.81 30.81
C GLU A 16 30.61 2.33 30.15
N ILE A 17 29.43 2.10 30.74
CA ILE A 17 28.15 2.63 30.19
C ILE A 17 27.46 3.69 31.09
N ASP A 18 27.98 4.00 32.27
CA ASP A 18 27.28 4.88 33.23
C ASP A 18 27.82 6.32 33.37
N ILE A 19 28.74 6.78 32.50
CA ILE A 19 29.37 8.11 32.67
C ILE A 19 28.70 9.24 31.86
N GLU A 20 27.73 8.97 30.98
CA GLU A 20 27.11 10.05 30.17
C GLU A 20 25.71 10.53 30.61
N LEU A 21 25.18 10.07 31.75
CA LEU A 21 23.89 10.55 32.29
C LEU A 21 24.01 11.43 33.55
N THR A 22 25.21 11.63 34.10
CA THR A 22 25.41 12.35 35.38
C THR A 22 25.74 13.84 35.22
N LYS A 23 25.16 14.55 34.24
CA LYS A 23 25.37 16.01 34.14
C LYS A 23 24.18 16.92 33.89
N ILE A 24 22.94 16.43 33.87
CA ILE A 24 21.77 17.32 33.84
C ILE A 24 20.72 16.76 34.82
N ILE A 25 20.13 17.65 35.61
CA ILE A 25 19.14 17.41 36.68
C ILE A 25 19.74 17.19 38.08
N LYS A 26 20.45 18.21 38.58
CA LYS A 26 20.26 18.64 39.98
C LYS A 26 19.08 19.60 39.99
N GLY A 27 17.94 19.16 40.54
CA GLY A 27 16.77 20.01 40.76
C GLY A 27 15.50 19.17 40.90
N SER A 28 15.13 18.88 42.15
CA SER A 28 13.82 18.36 42.60
C SER A 28 13.28 17.09 41.91
N ASN A 29 13.48 15.92 42.52
CA ASN A 29 12.67 14.73 42.22
C ASN A 29 12.28 14.02 43.52
N GLU A 30 11.05 14.24 43.98
CA GLU A 30 10.30 13.17 44.63
C GLU A 30 10.16 12.04 43.61
N ILE A 31 10.82 10.90 43.84
CA ILE A 31 10.57 9.70 43.03
C ILE A 31 9.17 9.23 43.40
N LYS A 32 8.17 9.64 42.62
CA LYS A 32 6.82 9.09 42.65
C LYS A 32 6.89 7.65 42.13
N VAL A 33 7.08 6.69 43.03
CA VAL A 33 6.99 5.27 42.71
C VAL A 33 5.52 4.92 42.54
N MET A 34 5.12 4.38 41.39
CA MET A 34 3.71 4.17 41.04
C MET A 34 3.24 2.72 41.27
N LEU A 35 1.96 2.56 41.61
CA LEU A 35 1.24 1.28 41.65
C LEU A 35 1.25 0.58 40.27
N GLU A 36 1.47 -0.74 40.23
CA GLU A 36 1.48 -1.55 39.00
C GLU A 36 0.54 -2.76 39.06
N ILE A 37 -0.03 -3.13 37.89
CA ILE A 37 -0.90 -4.29 37.70
C ILE A 37 -0.43 -5.07 36.46
N ASN A 38 0.03 -6.29 36.66
CA ASN A 38 0.50 -7.20 35.62
C ASN A 38 -0.40 -8.44 35.54
N ILE A 39 -0.83 -8.81 34.33
CA ILE A 39 -1.71 -9.96 34.09
C ILE A 39 -0.83 -11.08 33.52
N ASN A 40 -0.84 -12.24 34.16
CA ASN A 40 0.12 -13.30 33.84
C ASN A 40 -0.37 -14.16 32.66
N THR A 41 -1.66 -14.51 32.60
CA THR A 41 -2.24 -15.35 31.52
C THR A 41 -3.77 -15.30 31.51
N LEU A 42 -4.40 -15.41 30.32
CA LEU A 42 -5.82 -15.73 30.14
C LEU A 42 -5.94 -17.17 29.60
N PRO A 43 -6.56 -18.13 30.31
CA PRO A 43 -6.77 -19.50 29.84
C PRO A 43 -7.90 -19.59 28.80
N PRO A 44 -8.00 -20.70 28.05
CA PRO A 44 -9.09 -20.90 27.09
C PRO A 44 -10.45 -20.86 27.80
N ILE A 45 -11.44 -20.27 27.13
CA ILE A 45 -12.83 -20.17 27.61
C ILE A 45 -13.36 -21.60 27.81
N LYS A 46 -13.62 -21.96 29.07
CA LYS A 46 -14.26 -23.24 29.44
C LYS A 46 -15.61 -22.93 30.08
N ASN A 47 -16.67 -23.57 29.58
CA ASN A 47 -18.00 -23.52 30.20
C ASN A 47 -18.51 -22.08 30.47
N ALA A 48 -18.42 -21.18 29.48
CA ALA A 48 -18.86 -19.78 29.61
C ALA A 48 -18.24 -19.02 30.80
N SER A 49 -17.00 -19.36 31.18
CA SER A 49 -16.24 -18.66 32.22
C SER A 49 -14.77 -18.53 31.86
N ILE A 50 -14.10 -17.54 32.44
CA ILE A 50 -12.67 -17.29 32.27
C ILE A 50 -11.99 -17.07 33.62
N GLN A 51 -10.81 -17.66 33.81
CA GLN A 51 -9.98 -17.43 34.99
C GLN A 51 -8.98 -16.32 34.67
N ILE A 52 -9.03 -15.22 35.41
CA ILE A 52 -8.07 -14.12 35.29
C ILE A 52 -7.15 -14.11 36.51
N SER A 53 -5.86 -13.86 36.32
CA SER A 53 -4.90 -13.75 37.42
C SER A 53 -3.73 -12.84 37.07
N GLY A 54 -3.06 -12.34 38.11
CA GLY A 54 -1.97 -11.39 37.94
C GLY A 54 -1.22 -11.11 39.23
N ASN A 55 -0.26 -10.22 39.11
CA ASN A 55 0.51 -9.67 40.21
C ASN A 55 0.34 -8.15 40.28
N SER A 56 0.26 -7.60 41.48
CA SER A 56 0.20 -6.16 41.74
C SER A 56 1.34 -5.77 42.66
N ARG A 57 1.95 -4.60 42.42
CA ARG A 57 3.12 -4.14 43.20
C ARG A 57 2.96 -2.69 43.62
N HIS A 58 3.30 -2.42 44.87
CA HIS A 58 3.40 -1.08 45.43
C HIS A 58 4.37 -1.07 46.62
N PRO A 59 5.23 -0.05 46.81
CA PRO A 59 6.24 -0.03 47.87
C PRO A 59 5.69 -0.14 49.29
N LYS A 60 4.45 0.33 49.51
CA LYS A 60 3.76 0.24 50.80
C LYS A 60 2.82 -0.98 50.91
N GLY A 61 2.90 -1.90 49.95
CA GLY A 61 2.04 -3.07 49.85
C GLY A 61 0.70 -2.78 49.19
N ILE A 62 0.09 -3.85 48.69
CA ILE A 62 -1.26 -3.85 48.10
C ILE A 62 -2.27 -4.16 49.19
N GLU A 63 -3.32 -3.33 49.29
CA GLU A 63 -4.47 -3.59 50.18
C GLU A 63 -5.39 -4.63 49.54
N SER A 64 -5.78 -4.40 48.28
CA SER A 64 -6.69 -5.28 47.58
C SER A 64 -6.59 -5.13 46.07
N VAL A 65 -7.00 -6.18 45.35
CA VAL A 65 -7.29 -6.16 43.93
C VAL A 65 -8.71 -6.66 43.76
N THR A 66 -9.53 -5.92 43.04
CA THR A 66 -10.89 -6.33 42.67
C THR A 66 -10.97 -6.59 41.18
N VAL A 67 -11.84 -7.50 40.79
CA VAL A 67 -12.17 -7.87 39.42
C VAL A 67 -13.68 -7.79 39.28
N ASN A 68 -14.17 -6.89 38.41
CA ASN A 68 -15.57 -6.51 38.28
C ASN A 68 -16.21 -6.10 39.62
N GLY A 69 -15.44 -5.41 40.46
CA GLY A 69 -15.87 -4.96 41.79
C GLY A 69 -15.78 -6.02 42.88
N GLU A 70 -15.38 -7.25 42.56
CA GLU A 70 -15.29 -8.33 43.54
C GLU A 70 -13.83 -8.65 43.90
N TYR A 71 -13.54 -8.90 45.19
CA TYR A 71 -12.19 -9.12 45.70
C TYR A 71 -11.49 -10.35 45.06
N ALA A 72 -10.30 -10.16 44.50
CA ALA A 72 -9.53 -11.17 43.79
C ALA A 72 -8.16 -11.48 44.44
N GLY A 73 -7.76 -10.75 45.47
CA GLY A 73 -6.48 -10.93 46.17
C GLY A 73 -5.76 -9.61 46.44
N ALA A 74 -4.43 -9.65 46.57
CA ALA A 74 -3.60 -8.47 46.80
C ALA A 74 -2.38 -8.46 45.86
N GLU A 75 -1.18 -8.79 46.34
CA GLU A 75 0.04 -8.80 45.53
C GLU A 75 0.03 -9.90 44.46
N THR A 76 -0.56 -11.05 44.79
CA THR A 76 -0.93 -12.08 43.82
C THR A 76 -2.45 -12.23 43.89
N TRP A 77 -3.11 -12.23 42.74
CA TRP A 77 -4.56 -12.22 42.68
C TRP A 77 -5.08 -13.06 41.53
N GLY A 78 -6.30 -13.58 41.68
CA GLY A 78 -6.98 -14.31 40.64
C GLY A 78 -8.46 -14.51 40.93
N ARG A 79 -9.27 -14.59 39.87
CA ARG A 79 -10.71 -14.80 39.96
C ARG A 79 -11.23 -15.50 38.71
N THR A 80 -12.26 -16.32 38.86
CA THR A 80 -13.03 -16.85 37.72
C THR A 80 -14.27 -16.00 37.50
N ILE A 81 -14.49 -15.56 36.26
CA ILE A 81 -15.60 -14.68 35.88
C ILE A 81 -16.49 -15.39 34.87
N PRO A 82 -17.81 -15.40 35.04
CA PRO A 82 -18.72 -15.82 33.99
C PRO A 82 -18.70 -14.83 32.81
N ILE A 83 -18.78 -15.34 31.59
CA ILE A 83 -18.82 -14.53 30.36
C ILE A 83 -20.06 -14.90 29.55
N LYS A 84 -20.67 -13.88 28.93
CA LYS A 84 -21.81 -14.03 28.02
C LYS A 84 -21.33 -14.14 26.58
N GLU A 85 -22.19 -14.65 25.70
CA GLU A 85 -21.94 -14.57 24.26
C GLU A 85 -21.82 -13.11 23.80
N GLY A 86 -20.86 -12.84 22.92
CA GLY A 86 -20.46 -11.48 22.53
C GLY A 86 -19.32 -10.92 23.38
N ASP A 87 -19.27 -9.59 23.46
CA ASP A 87 -18.19 -8.85 24.10
C ASP A 87 -18.40 -8.72 25.62
N ASN A 88 -17.36 -9.01 26.40
CA ASN A 88 -17.35 -8.94 27.86
C ASN A 88 -16.23 -8.01 28.31
N THR A 89 -16.58 -6.99 29.09
CA THR A 89 -15.61 -6.07 29.68
C THR A 89 -15.29 -6.51 31.10
N ILE A 90 -14.01 -6.69 31.40
CA ILE A 90 -13.50 -7.03 32.72
C ILE A 90 -12.70 -5.84 33.26
N ALA A 91 -13.13 -5.29 34.39
CA ALA A 91 -12.45 -4.23 35.10
C ALA A 91 -11.63 -4.78 36.27
N ILE A 92 -10.33 -4.54 36.29
CA ILE A 92 -9.43 -4.86 37.41
C ILE A 92 -9.07 -3.55 38.10
N ILE A 93 -9.16 -3.50 39.43
CA ILE A 93 -8.75 -2.33 40.21
C ILE A 93 -7.84 -2.81 41.34
N ALA A 94 -6.59 -2.35 41.37
CA ALA A 94 -5.71 -2.53 42.51
C ALA A 94 -5.73 -1.29 43.39
N LYS A 95 -5.73 -1.49 44.71
CA LYS A 95 -5.66 -0.45 45.73
C LYS A 95 -4.48 -0.72 46.65
N SER A 96 -3.63 0.28 46.85
CA SER A 96 -2.50 0.23 47.79
C SER A 96 -2.95 0.46 49.23
N LYS A 97 -2.12 0.07 50.20
CA LYS A 97 -2.38 0.38 51.63
C LYS A 97 -2.37 1.88 51.96
N THR A 98 -1.87 2.71 51.04
CA THR A 98 -1.87 4.17 51.15
C THR A 98 -3.08 4.82 50.47
N GLY A 99 -4.00 4.03 49.91
CA GLY A 99 -5.24 4.51 49.29
C GLY A 99 -5.12 4.86 47.80
N GLU A 100 -3.95 4.70 47.18
CA GLU A 100 -3.81 4.88 45.72
C GLU A 100 -4.48 3.73 44.96
N GLU A 101 -5.19 4.05 43.88
CA GLU A 101 -5.88 3.09 43.03
C GLU A 101 -5.38 3.15 41.59
N LYS A 102 -5.34 1.98 40.93
CA LYS A 102 -5.06 1.85 39.51
C LYS A 102 -6.01 0.84 38.90
N SER A 103 -6.52 1.13 37.71
CA SER A 103 -7.46 0.25 37.01
C SER A 103 -6.93 -0.21 35.65
N LYS A 104 -7.40 -1.38 35.22
CA LYS A 104 -7.13 -1.94 33.90
C LYS A 104 -8.39 -2.64 33.38
N GLN A 105 -8.79 -2.30 32.16
CA GLN A 105 -9.91 -2.95 31.49
C GLN A 105 -9.41 -3.94 30.44
N ILE A 106 -10.11 -5.07 30.31
CA ILE A 106 -9.87 -6.10 29.30
C ILE A 106 -11.17 -6.41 28.59
N LEU A 107 -11.13 -6.45 27.25
CA LEU A 107 -12.24 -6.89 26.43
C LEU A 107 -12.03 -8.35 26.01
N ILE A 108 -13.03 -9.19 26.25
CA ILE A 108 -12.99 -10.63 25.92
C ILE A 108 -14.25 -11.01 25.17
N ARG A 109 -14.10 -11.66 24.01
CA ARG A 109 -15.23 -12.12 23.19
C ARG A 109 -15.47 -13.62 23.36
N SER A 110 -16.74 -14.01 23.53
CA SER A 110 -17.18 -15.41 23.63
C SER A 110 -18.19 -15.76 22.52
N PRO A 111 -18.02 -16.86 21.77
CA PRO A 111 -16.82 -17.70 21.75
C PRO A 111 -15.59 -16.89 21.31
N PRO A 112 -14.37 -17.32 21.69
CA PRO A 112 -13.16 -16.66 21.19
C PRO A 112 -13.18 -16.74 19.65
N PRO A 113 -12.61 -15.75 18.94
CA PRO A 113 -12.42 -15.88 17.51
C PRO A 113 -11.73 -17.21 17.22
N PRO A 114 -12.16 -17.96 16.18
CA PRO A 114 -11.55 -19.23 15.86
C PRO A 114 -10.03 -19.05 15.77
N LEU A 115 -9.28 -19.94 16.43
CA LEU A 115 -7.83 -20.00 16.28
C LEU A 115 -7.55 -20.29 14.80
N ILE A 116 -7.14 -19.25 14.08
CA ILE A 116 -6.80 -19.26 12.66
C ILE A 116 -5.70 -20.31 12.47
N ASP A 117 -5.94 -21.33 11.63
CA ASP A 117 -4.90 -22.30 11.28
C ASP A 117 -3.87 -21.60 10.40
N THR A 118 -2.82 -21.10 11.05
CA THR A 118 -1.81 -20.22 10.45
C THR A 118 -0.66 -20.98 9.79
N ASN A 119 -0.71 -22.31 9.76
CA ASN A 119 0.40 -23.13 9.26
C ASN A 119 0.37 -23.37 7.74
N GLU A 120 -0.76 -23.13 7.07
CA GLU A 120 -0.87 -23.28 5.62
C GLU A 120 -1.20 -21.93 4.96
N ILE A 121 -0.33 -21.50 4.04
CA ILE A 121 -0.51 -20.28 3.26
C ILE A 121 -1.02 -20.66 1.87
N ILE A 122 -2.12 -20.05 1.45
CA ILE A 122 -2.60 -20.11 0.07
C ILE A 122 -1.84 -19.06 -0.75
N TYR A 123 -1.19 -19.47 -1.83
CA TYR A 123 -0.47 -18.56 -2.72
C TYR A 123 -1.30 -18.28 -3.96
N VAL A 124 -1.62 -17.00 -4.21
CA VAL A 124 -2.30 -16.53 -5.42
C VAL A 124 -1.32 -15.91 -6.40
N GLY A 125 -1.60 -16.03 -7.69
CA GLY A 125 -0.67 -15.67 -8.77
C GLY A 125 0.25 -16.82 -9.18
N SER A 126 0.34 -17.89 -8.40
CA SER A 126 1.16 -19.08 -8.67
C SER A 126 0.38 -20.39 -8.36
N LYS A 127 0.77 -21.50 -8.98
CA LYS A 127 0.27 -22.86 -8.64
C LYS A 127 1.17 -23.60 -7.65
N GLU A 128 2.34 -23.04 -7.37
CA GLU A 128 3.36 -23.58 -6.47
C GLU A 128 3.79 -22.50 -5.48
N VAL A 129 4.52 -22.88 -4.43
CA VAL A 129 5.08 -21.92 -3.47
C VAL A 129 6.10 -21.01 -4.19
N PRO A 130 5.82 -19.71 -4.35
CA PRO A 130 6.74 -18.81 -5.04
C PRO A 130 7.97 -18.51 -4.18
N LYS A 131 9.08 -18.15 -4.83
CA LYS A 131 10.32 -17.75 -4.13
C LYS A 131 10.16 -16.46 -3.35
N GLN A 132 9.28 -15.57 -3.82
CA GLN A 132 8.93 -14.30 -3.18
C GLN A 132 7.42 -14.19 -3.05
N TRP A 133 6.94 -13.74 -1.91
CA TRP A 133 5.51 -13.56 -1.66
C TRP A 133 5.25 -12.55 -0.55
N GLY A 134 4.02 -12.06 -0.48
CA GLY A 134 3.56 -11.24 0.62
C GLY A 134 2.10 -11.53 0.99
N ILE A 135 1.81 -11.60 2.28
CA ILE A 135 0.48 -11.87 2.83
C ILE A 135 -0.44 -10.72 2.46
N LEU A 136 -1.56 -11.02 1.80
CA LEU A 136 -2.62 -10.07 1.49
C LEU A 136 -3.67 -9.98 2.61
N GLY A 137 -3.95 -11.12 3.25
CA GLY A 137 -5.04 -11.22 4.21
C GLY A 137 -5.36 -12.66 4.57
N ILE A 138 -6.60 -12.89 5.01
CA ILE A 138 -7.10 -14.19 5.46
C ILE A 138 -8.40 -14.54 4.73
N VAL A 139 -8.49 -15.77 4.23
CA VAL A 139 -9.69 -16.39 3.64
C VAL A 139 -9.99 -17.65 4.44
N ASP A 140 -11.20 -17.78 4.98
CA ASP A 140 -11.65 -18.97 5.72
C ASP A 140 -10.65 -19.46 6.80
N GLY A 141 -10.01 -18.51 7.49
CA GLY A 141 -9.02 -18.82 8.54
C GLY A 141 -7.64 -19.26 8.03
N LYS A 142 -7.37 -19.18 6.71
CA LYS A 142 -6.05 -19.42 6.12
C LYS A 142 -5.44 -18.13 5.60
N LYS A 143 -4.12 -17.99 5.77
CA LYS A 143 -3.38 -16.84 5.22
C LYS A 143 -3.34 -16.94 3.70
N VAL A 144 -3.60 -15.84 3.02
CA VAL A 144 -3.45 -15.74 1.56
C VAL A 144 -2.29 -14.81 1.25
N ALA A 145 -1.34 -15.28 0.46
CA ALA A 145 -0.19 -14.52 -0.03
C ALA A 145 -0.27 -14.32 -1.54
N ILE A 146 0.11 -13.13 -2.01
CA ILE A 146 0.33 -12.87 -3.44
C ILE A 146 1.77 -13.25 -3.79
N ASP A 147 1.93 -13.93 -4.93
CA ASP A 147 3.23 -14.15 -5.56
C ASP A 147 3.85 -12.81 -5.98
N LEU A 148 5.07 -12.54 -5.50
CA LEU A 148 5.86 -11.35 -5.83
C LEU A 148 7.07 -11.70 -6.70
N ASN A 149 7.20 -12.95 -7.13
CA ASN A 149 8.28 -13.44 -7.98
C ASN A 149 7.98 -13.25 -9.46
N GLU A 150 6.78 -13.57 -9.93
CA GLU A 150 6.39 -13.37 -11.33
C GLU A 150 5.75 -11.99 -11.57
N PRO A 151 5.76 -11.48 -12.82
CA PRO A 151 4.99 -10.30 -13.18
C PRO A 151 3.48 -10.58 -13.18
N HIS A 152 2.71 -9.80 -12.41
CA HIS A 152 1.25 -9.86 -12.29
C HIS A 152 0.59 -8.51 -12.62
N THR A 153 -0.60 -8.58 -13.21
CA THR A 153 -1.54 -7.49 -13.39
C THR A 153 -2.67 -7.67 -12.39
N ILE A 154 -2.69 -6.79 -11.39
CA ILE A 154 -3.62 -6.84 -10.27
C ILE A 154 -4.62 -5.68 -10.43
N SER A 155 -5.91 -5.99 -10.49
CA SER A 155 -6.97 -4.98 -10.53
C SER A 155 -7.77 -4.95 -9.23
N ILE A 156 -7.95 -3.74 -8.69
CA ILE A 156 -8.68 -3.48 -7.45
C ILE A 156 -9.87 -2.55 -7.78
N PHE A 157 -11.09 -3.03 -7.56
CA PHE A 157 -12.32 -2.27 -7.85
C PHE A 157 -13.17 -2.08 -6.60
N GLY A 158 -13.97 -1.01 -6.56
CA GLY A 158 -14.92 -0.71 -5.48
C GLY A 158 -15.16 0.79 -5.29
N VAL A 159 -16.18 1.19 -4.54
CA VAL A 159 -16.54 2.61 -4.38
C VAL A 159 -15.46 3.42 -3.64
N GLN A 160 -15.58 4.75 -3.66
CA GLN A 160 -14.71 5.61 -2.88
C GLN A 160 -14.74 5.19 -1.39
N ARG A 161 -13.57 5.20 -0.73
CA ARG A 161 -13.39 4.80 0.68
C ARG A 161 -13.72 3.32 1.01
N SER A 162 -13.94 2.47 0.01
CA SER A 162 -14.22 1.04 0.23
C SER A 162 -13.03 0.22 0.74
N GLY A 163 -11.80 0.75 0.63
CA GLY A 163 -10.57 0.05 1.03
C GLY A 163 -9.57 -0.19 -0.10
N LYS A 164 -9.86 0.25 -1.33
CA LYS A 164 -8.97 0.05 -2.50
C LYS A 164 -7.53 0.51 -2.26
N SER A 165 -7.33 1.78 -1.91
CA SER A 165 -6.01 2.35 -1.64
C SER A 165 -5.30 1.69 -0.45
N TYR A 166 -6.08 1.16 0.49
CA TYR A 166 -5.55 0.40 1.61
C TYR A 166 -4.94 -0.92 1.14
N THR A 167 -5.69 -1.71 0.34
CA THR A 167 -5.17 -2.93 -0.31
C THR A 167 -3.98 -2.63 -1.23
N LEU A 168 -4.06 -1.55 -2.00
CA LEU A 168 -2.98 -1.10 -2.86
C LEU A 168 -1.71 -0.82 -2.02
N GLY A 169 -1.88 -0.20 -0.85
CA GLY A 169 -0.84 -0.01 0.16
C GLY A 169 -0.24 -1.30 0.69
N VAL A 170 -1.09 -2.27 1.06
CA VAL A 170 -0.67 -3.62 1.52
C VAL A 170 0.21 -4.32 0.48
N VAL A 171 -0.18 -4.28 -0.80
CA VAL A 171 0.60 -4.91 -1.88
C VAL A 171 1.91 -4.16 -2.13
N THR A 172 1.87 -2.82 -2.10
CA THR A 172 3.04 -1.98 -2.36
C THR A 172 4.12 -2.16 -1.29
N GLU A 173 3.77 -2.14 -0.01
CA GLU A 173 4.78 -2.25 1.06
C GLU A 173 5.53 -3.59 1.03
N MET A 174 4.84 -4.69 0.74
CA MET A 174 5.44 -6.03 0.65
C MET A 174 6.20 -6.27 -0.66
N ALA A 175 5.92 -5.50 -1.72
CA ALA A 175 6.67 -5.53 -2.96
C ALA A 175 8.00 -4.75 -2.88
N VAL A 176 8.07 -3.76 -1.99
CA VAL A 176 9.21 -2.86 -1.86
C VAL A 176 10.10 -3.23 -0.68
N LYS A 177 9.57 -3.74 0.42
CA LYS A 177 10.39 -4.04 1.61
C LYS A 177 10.05 -5.41 2.18
N PRO A 178 11.05 -6.25 2.53
CA PRO A 178 10.79 -7.44 3.33
C PRO A 178 10.26 -7.01 4.70
N ILE A 179 9.06 -7.43 5.02
CA ILE A 179 8.41 -7.24 6.31
C ILE A 179 8.29 -8.60 6.99
N GLU A 180 8.87 -8.73 8.18
CA GLU A 180 8.89 -9.95 8.97
C GLU A 180 7.48 -10.50 9.17
N ASN A 181 7.31 -11.81 8.98
CA ASN A 181 6.05 -12.56 9.04
C ASN A 181 4.93 -12.14 8.06
N LEU A 182 5.11 -11.04 7.31
CA LEU A 182 4.17 -10.58 6.27
C LEU A 182 4.67 -10.82 4.86
N SER A 183 5.96 -11.04 4.65
CA SER A 183 6.51 -11.25 3.31
C SER A 183 7.85 -11.96 3.32
N LYS A 184 8.12 -12.69 2.24
CA LYS A 184 9.43 -13.21 1.88
C LYS A 184 9.86 -12.52 0.60
N LEU A 185 10.83 -11.61 0.68
CA LEU A 185 11.26 -10.79 -0.46
C LEU A 185 12.79 -10.82 -0.57
N GLY A 186 13.32 -11.64 -1.49
CA GLY A 186 14.76 -11.75 -1.72
C GLY A 186 15.34 -10.65 -2.63
N LYS A 187 14.51 -10.15 -3.54
CA LYS A 187 14.79 -9.07 -4.49
C LYS A 187 13.67 -8.04 -4.40
N PRO A 188 13.86 -6.98 -3.59
CA PRO A 188 12.96 -5.85 -3.55
C PRO A 188 12.73 -5.23 -4.94
N MET A 189 11.51 -4.78 -5.21
CA MET A 189 11.21 -4.04 -6.44
C MET A 189 11.45 -2.54 -6.26
N ALA A 190 11.73 -1.86 -7.36
CA ALA A 190 11.50 -0.41 -7.43
C ALA A 190 10.00 -0.15 -7.65
N CYS A 191 9.39 0.75 -6.89
CA CYS A 191 7.97 1.07 -7.06
C CYS A 191 7.78 2.49 -7.59
N VAL A 192 6.92 2.63 -8.60
CA VAL A 192 6.44 3.91 -9.10
C VAL A 192 4.96 4.03 -8.77
N ILE A 193 4.57 5.12 -8.14
CA ILE A 193 3.16 5.43 -7.87
C ILE A 193 2.78 6.65 -8.70
N PHE A 194 1.82 6.49 -9.61
CA PHE A 194 1.29 7.60 -10.40
C PHE A 194 0.03 8.14 -9.73
N HIS A 195 0.07 9.41 -9.30
CA HIS A 195 -1.04 10.05 -8.62
C HIS A 195 -1.46 11.36 -9.31
N TYR A 196 -2.70 11.38 -9.79
CA TYR A 196 -3.34 12.53 -10.40
C TYR A 196 -4.57 12.98 -9.60
N SER A 197 -4.64 14.29 -9.33
CA SER A 197 -5.82 14.95 -8.79
C SER A 197 -5.83 16.42 -9.19
N LYS A 198 -6.98 16.96 -9.55
CA LYS A 198 -7.16 18.42 -9.69
C LYS A 198 -7.15 19.14 -8.34
N ASN A 199 -7.31 18.40 -7.25
CA ASN A 199 -7.31 18.96 -5.91
C ASN A 199 -5.90 18.95 -5.33
N GLU A 200 -5.34 20.16 -5.11
CA GLU A 200 -4.01 20.36 -4.55
C GLU A 200 -3.99 20.54 -3.02
N SER A 201 -5.15 20.53 -2.35
CA SER A 201 -5.28 20.85 -0.91
C SER A 201 -4.76 19.79 0.06
N TYR A 202 -4.48 18.58 -0.41
CA TYR A 202 -3.97 17.48 0.41
C TYR A 202 -2.92 16.67 -0.33
N ALA A 203 -1.82 16.36 0.35
CA ALA A 203 -0.80 15.45 -0.15
C ALA A 203 -1.41 14.06 -0.46
N PRO A 204 -0.90 13.34 -1.47
CA PRO A 204 -1.34 11.99 -1.77
C PRO A 204 -1.15 11.09 -0.55
N GLU A 205 -2.13 10.24 -0.27
CA GLU A 205 -2.09 9.34 0.89
C GLU A 205 -0.87 8.43 0.90
N PHE A 206 -0.26 8.17 -0.26
CA PHE A 206 0.94 7.35 -0.43
C PHE A 206 2.20 7.99 0.16
N GLU A 207 2.21 9.29 0.50
CA GLU A 207 3.32 9.88 1.26
C GLU A 207 3.53 9.19 2.62
N SER A 208 2.46 8.63 3.19
CA SER A 208 2.45 7.95 4.48
C SER A 208 3.28 6.67 4.56
N PHE A 209 3.73 6.08 3.44
CA PHE A 209 4.61 4.91 3.46
C PHE A 209 5.89 5.11 4.30
N ARG A 210 6.33 6.36 4.48
CA ARG A 210 7.49 6.74 5.28
C ARG A 210 7.27 6.68 6.80
N ARG A 211 6.03 6.45 7.24
CA ARG A 211 5.64 6.37 8.65
C ARG A 211 5.15 4.96 8.97
N THR A 212 5.41 4.51 10.18
CA THR A 212 4.91 3.24 10.70
C THR A 212 3.42 3.34 10.99
N ASN A 213 2.68 2.24 10.85
CA ASN A 213 1.29 2.21 11.28
C ASN A 213 1.16 2.66 12.74
N ASN A 214 0.28 3.63 12.99
CA ASN A 214 0.01 4.25 14.29
C ASN A 214 -1.40 3.95 14.82
N ASN A 215 -2.22 3.18 14.10
CA ASN A 215 -3.54 2.77 14.56
C ASN A 215 -3.41 1.60 15.55
N ALA A 216 -3.70 1.85 16.82
CA ALA A 216 -3.54 0.89 17.91
C ALA A 216 -4.27 -0.45 17.69
N GLU A 217 -5.46 -0.43 17.07
CA GLU A 217 -6.22 -1.66 16.79
C GLU A 217 -5.59 -2.46 15.65
N GLU A 218 -5.12 -1.79 14.60
CA GLU A 218 -4.41 -2.42 13.50
C GLU A 218 -3.09 -3.04 13.96
N ILE A 219 -2.36 -2.37 14.85
CA ILE A 219 -1.12 -2.88 15.44
C ILE A 219 -1.38 -4.15 16.26
N LYS A 220 -2.46 -4.18 17.07
CA LYS A 220 -2.85 -5.39 17.80
C LYS A 220 -3.19 -6.54 16.86
N ILE A 221 -3.91 -6.28 15.76
CA ILE A 221 -4.24 -7.29 14.76
C ILE A 221 -2.96 -7.83 14.09
N LEU A 222 -2.01 -6.96 13.72
CA LEU A 222 -0.73 -7.37 13.15
C LEU A 222 0.05 -8.30 14.09
N ASP A 223 0.13 -7.95 15.37
CA ASP A 223 0.85 -8.74 16.37
C ASP A 223 0.13 -10.09 16.63
N GLN A 224 -1.16 -10.04 16.93
CA GLN A 224 -1.91 -11.23 17.36
C GLN A 224 -2.20 -12.23 16.23
N GLN A 225 -2.56 -11.76 15.04
CA GLN A 225 -2.94 -12.63 13.92
C GLN A 225 -1.78 -12.94 12.98
N TYR A 226 -0.83 -12.01 12.83
CA TYR A 226 0.26 -12.14 11.86
C TYR A 226 1.63 -12.28 12.51
N ARG A 227 1.78 -12.02 13.83
CA ARG A 227 3.07 -11.94 14.54
C ARG A 227 4.00 -10.90 13.92
N ALA A 228 3.42 -9.83 13.37
CA ALA A 228 4.14 -8.81 12.65
C ALA A 228 4.14 -7.49 13.41
N LYS A 229 5.17 -6.67 13.19
CA LYS A 229 5.28 -5.32 13.73
C LYS A 229 5.06 -4.27 12.63
N PRO A 230 4.64 -3.06 13.00
CA PRO A 230 4.64 -1.92 12.10
C PRO A 230 6.04 -1.62 11.54
N SER A 231 6.09 -1.10 10.32
CA SER A 231 7.31 -0.79 9.58
C SER A 231 7.07 0.41 8.66
N LYS A 232 8.14 0.95 8.09
CA LYS A 232 8.12 2.07 7.15
C LYS A 232 8.96 1.77 5.92
N ILE A 233 8.71 2.48 4.84
CA ILE A 233 9.59 2.55 3.68
C ILE A 233 10.59 3.69 3.90
N ASP A 234 11.87 3.36 3.95
CA ASP A 234 12.91 4.29 4.41
C ASP A 234 13.23 5.38 3.37
N THR A 235 13.14 5.04 2.09
CA THR A 235 13.52 5.94 0.99
C THR A 235 12.37 6.13 0.03
N MET A 236 12.01 7.41 -0.19
CA MET A 236 10.98 7.81 -1.13
C MET A 236 11.38 9.11 -1.85
N THR A 237 11.28 9.11 -3.18
CA THR A 237 11.47 10.29 -4.02
C THR A 237 10.12 10.76 -4.56
N ILE A 238 9.90 12.06 -4.59
CA ILE A 238 8.69 12.65 -5.17
C ILE A 238 9.07 13.37 -6.45
N LEU A 239 8.43 12.99 -7.56
CA LEU A 239 8.54 13.66 -8.85
C LEU A 239 7.28 14.48 -9.08
N VAL A 240 7.45 15.75 -9.47
CA VAL A 240 6.34 16.70 -9.64
C VAL A 240 6.48 17.44 -10.97
N PRO A 241 5.38 17.96 -11.56
CA PRO A 241 5.47 18.83 -12.73
C PRO A 241 6.49 19.96 -12.49
N PRO A 242 7.37 20.29 -13.46
CA PRO A 242 8.40 21.31 -13.25
C PRO A 242 7.86 22.65 -12.76
N THR A 243 6.64 23.02 -13.20
CA THR A 243 5.91 24.22 -12.78
C THR A 243 5.48 24.23 -11.32
N LYS A 244 5.41 23.06 -10.66
CA LYS A 244 4.98 22.89 -9.25
C LYS A 244 6.15 22.62 -8.31
N LEU A 245 7.38 22.55 -8.81
CA LEU A 245 8.54 22.11 -8.03
C LEU A 245 8.74 22.93 -6.74
N GLU A 246 8.79 24.25 -6.85
CA GLU A 246 9.02 25.13 -5.69
C GLU A 246 7.93 25.01 -4.63
N LEU A 247 6.66 24.86 -5.06
CA LEU A 247 5.53 24.68 -4.17
C LEU A 247 5.65 23.34 -3.42
N ARG A 248 5.96 22.26 -4.13
CA ARG A 248 6.00 20.92 -3.54
C ARG A 248 7.24 20.66 -2.69
N ILE A 249 8.37 21.31 -2.97
CA ILE A 249 9.52 21.31 -2.05
C ILE A 249 9.13 21.85 -0.67
N LYS A 250 8.26 22.86 -0.60
CA LYS A 250 7.78 23.43 0.67
C LYS A 250 6.74 22.54 1.37
N GLU A 251 5.97 21.77 0.61
CA GLU A 251 4.93 20.86 1.13
C GLU A 251 5.53 19.58 1.73
N TYR A 252 6.61 19.06 1.14
CA TYR A 252 7.16 17.76 1.50
C TYR A 252 8.48 17.85 2.27
N ASN A 253 8.54 17.11 3.37
CA ASN A 253 9.77 16.86 4.12
C ASN A 253 10.57 15.68 3.53
N THR A 254 10.79 15.65 2.19
CA THR A 254 11.62 14.64 1.51
C THR A 254 12.23 15.17 0.22
N THR A 255 12.96 14.32 -0.49
CA THR A 255 13.50 14.61 -1.82
C THR A 255 12.37 14.81 -2.82
N VAL A 256 12.17 16.06 -3.24
CA VAL A 256 11.28 16.45 -4.35
C VAL A 256 12.15 16.85 -5.54
N LYS A 257 11.84 16.32 -6.73
CA LYS A 257 12.55 16.60 -7.98
C LYS A 257 11.56 16.88 -9.10
N PRO A 258 11.96 17.66 -10.13
CA PRO A 258 11.09 17.85 -11.30
C PRO A 258 10.97 16.54 -12.08
N LEU A 259 9.77 16.24 -12.55
CA LEU A 259 9.51 15.17 -13.50
C LEU A 259 9.98 15.65 -14.88
N LEU A 260 11.13 15.14 -15.32
CA LEU A 260 11.71 15.43 -16.62
C LEU A 260 12.15 14.13 -17.30
N PHE A 261 11.94 14.05 -18.60
CA PHE A 261 12.39 12.98 -19.47
C PHE A 261 13.41 13.53 -20.47
N ARG A 262 14.28 12.65 -20.99
CA ARG A 262 15.26 13.07 -21.99
C ARG A 262 14.62 13.01 -23.38
N PRO A 263 14.80 14.02 -24.24
CA PRO A 263 14.27 14.00 -25.61
C PRO A 263 14.70 12.76 -26.41
N GLN A 264 15.94 12.29 -26.21
CA GLN A 264 16.48 11.09 -26.84
C GLN A 264 15.76 9.77 -26.46
N ASP A 265 14.98 9.77 -25.37
CA ASP A 265 14.14 8.64 -25.00
C ASP A 265 12.85 8.57 -25.83
N LEU A 266 12.55 9.58 -26.67
CA LEU A 266 11.38 9.63 -27.55
C LEU A 266 11.77 9.48 -29.03
N GLY A 267 11.63 8.26 -29.56
CA GLY A 267 11.76 7.98 -30.98
C GLY A 267 10.50 8.30 -31.78
N ALA A 268 10.51 7.99 -33.08
CA ALA A 268 9.36 8.25 -33.95
C ALA A 268 8.10 7.47 -33.54
N LEU A 269 8.25 6.28 -32.94
CA LEU A 269 7.11 5.49 -32.49
C LEU A 269 6.49 6.11 -31.22
N GLU A 270 7.33 6.54 -30.29
CA GLU A 270 6.94 7.21 -29.05
C GLU A 270 6.25 8.55 -29.34
N TRP A 271 6.82 9.38 -30.22
CA TRP A 271 6.16 10.61 -30.67
C TRP A 271 4.83 10.34 -31.36
N LYS A 272 4.76 9.29 -32.18
CA LYS A 272 3.49 8.87 -32.78
C LYS A 272 2.49 8.56 -31.68
N THR A 273 2.83 7.71 -30.72
CA THR A 273 1.96 7.35 -29.58
C THR A 273 1.44 8.59 -28.85
N LEU A 274 2.33 9.49 -28.44
CA LEU A 274 1.96 10.69 -27.67
C LEU A 274 1.08 11.68 -28.46
N LEU A 275 1.34 11.86 -29.75
CA LEU A 275 0.59 12.84 -30.57
C LEU A 275 -0.75 12.33 -31.08
N CYS A 276 -0.89 11.01 -31.17
CA CYS A 276 -1.99 10.33 -31.87
C CYS A 276 -3.00 9.65 -30.95
N ALA A 277 -2.79 9.73 -29.65
CA ALA A 277 -3.70 9.18 -28.64
C ALA A 277 -5.14 9.68 -28.86
N GLY A 278 -6.07 8.75 -29.16
CA GLY A 278 -7.49 9.04 -29.39
C GLY A 278 -7.88 9.65 -30.74
N GLU A 279 -6.96 9.73 -31.71
CA GLU A 279 -7.17 10.46 -32.97
C GLU A 279 -7.72 9.64 -34.15
N ARG A 280 -8.26 10.35 -35.16
CA ARG A 280 -8.80 9.76 -36.41
C ARG A 280 -7.71 9.23 -37.35
N GLN A 281 -8.03 8.17 -38.10
CA GLN A 281 -7.06 7.46 -38.96
C GLN A 281 -6.29 8.32 -39.97
N ILE A 282 -6.91 9.37 -40.54
CA ILE A 282 -6.24 10.25 -41.51
C ILE A 282 -5.13 11.07 -40.83
N TYR A 283 -5.42 11.64 -39.66
CA TYR A 283 -4.42 12.35 -38.85
C TYR A 283 -3.27 11.41 -38.47
N LEU A 284 -3.58 10.17 -38.06
CA LEU A 284 -2.57 9.15 -37.75
C LEU A 284 -1.61 8.90 -38.92
N LYS A 285 -2.14 8.76 -40.14
CA LYS A 285 -1.34 8.50 -41.35
C LYS A 285 -0.42 9.68 -41.68
N MET A 286 -0.91 10.91 -41.53
CA MET A 286 -0.14 12.12 -41.82
C MET A 286 0.98 12.35 -40.80
N ILE A 287 0.67 12.26 -39.50
CA ILE A 287 1.68 12.34 -38.44
C ILE A 287 2.72 11.22 -38.59
N LYS A 288 2.28 9.99 -38.89
CA LYS A 288 3.20 8.88 -39.15
C LYS A 288 4.16 9.21 -40.31
N LYS A 289 3.65 9.74 -41.43
CA LYS A 289 4.49 10.14 -42.58
C LYS A 289 5.51 11.21 -42.19
N ILE A 290 5.08 12.24 -41.47
CA ILE A 290 5.98 13.31 -40.97
C ILE A 290 7.10 12.73 -40.11
N LEU A 291 6.74 11.87 -39.14
CA LEU A 291 7.70 11.23 -38.24
C LEU A 291 8.66 10.28 -38.96
N GLU A 292 8.19 9.52 -39.95
CA GLU A 292 9.04 8.66 -40.78
C GLU A 292 10.06 9.48 -41.59
N THR A 293 9.62 10.57 -42.22
CA THR A 293 10.52 11.50 -42.95
C THR A 293 11.57 12.08 -42.00
N LEU A 294 11.15 12.68 -40.89
CA LEU A 294 12.07 13.29 -39.91
C LEU A 294 13.04 12.29 -39.31
N LYS A 295 12.61 11.05 -39.05
CA LYS A 295 13.48 9.98 -38.57
C LYS A 295 14.53 9.59 -39.61
N ASN A 296 14.12 9.35 -40.86
CA ASN A 296 15.01 8.90 -41.93
C ASN A 296 16.08 9.95 -42.25
N GLU A 297 15.72 11.23 -42.15
CA GLU A 297 16.63 12.34 -42.37
C GLU A 297 17.44 12.73 -41.12
N GLN A 298 17.28 12.02 -40.00
CA GLN A 298 17.92 12.33 -38.71
C GLN A 298 17.65 13.77 -38.21
N ARG A 299 16.47 14.31 -38.54
CA ARG A 299 15.99 15.66 -38.15
C ARG A 299 14.89 15.65 -37.10
N LEU A 300 14.61 14.49 -36.48
CA LEU A 300 13.56 14.36 -35.46
C LEU A 300 13.93 15.14 -34.19
N THR A 301 13.47 16.38 -34.13
CA THR A 301 13.60 17.32 -33.02
C THR A 301 12.26 17.98 -32.78
N ILE A 302 12.04 18.58 -31.61
CA ILE A 302 10.80 19.31 -31.31
C ILE A 302 10.55 20.41 -32.36
N ARG A 303 11.59 21.20 -32.68
CA ARG A 303 11.52 22.24 -33.71
C ARG A 303 11.21 21.66 -35.08
N GLY A 304 11.94 20.63 -35.52
CA GLY A 304 11.71 19.98 -36.81
C GLY A 304 10.29 19.43 -36.93
N LEU A 305 9.77 18.84 -35.85
CA LEU A 305 8.40 18.32 -35.80
C LEU A 305 7.35 19.44 -35.92
N LYS A 306 7.51 20.55 -35.18
CA LYS A 306 6.62 21.73 -35.29
C LYS A 306 6.66 22.32 -36.71
N ASP A 307 7.86 22.44 -37.29
CA ASP A 307 8.06 22.99 -38.64
C ASP A 307 7.37 22.14 -39.71
N GLU A 308 7.55 20.81 -39.69
CA GLU A 308 6.90 19.91 -40.67
C GLU A 308 5.39 19.83 -40.48
N ILE A 309 4.89 19.88 -39.24
CA ILE A 309 3.44 19.94 -38.97
C ILE A 309 2.85 21.21 -39.60
N ASN A 310 3.50 22.36 -39.43
CA ASN A 310 3.03 23.62 -40.00
C ASN A 310 3.04 23.63 -41.54
N LYS A 311 3.99 22.92 -42.17
CA LYS A 311 4.10 22.78 -43.63
C LYS A 311 3.19 21.69 -44.22
N SER A 312 2.71 20.76 -43.40
CA SER A 312 1.89 19.62 -43.87
C SER A 312 0.52 20.02 -44.41
N ASP A 313 -0.16 19.08 -45.07
CA ASP A 313 -1.55 19.24 -45.56
C ASP A 313 -2.60 19.14 -44.44
N LEU A 314 -2.19 19.08 -43.16
CA LEU A 314 -3.13 19.10 -42.05
C LEU A 314 -3.95 20.40 -42.09
N ASN A 315 -5.23 20.32 -41.71
CA ASN A 315 -6.03 21.54 -41.62
C ASN A 315 -5.56 22.42 -40.45
N SER A 316 -5.94 23.70 -40.46
CA SER A 316 -5.49 24.66 -39.45
C SER A 316 -5.79 24.25 -38.00
N GLN A 317 -6.93 23.58 -37.78
CA GLN A 317 -7.31 23.09 -36.46
C GLN A 317 -6.41 21.93 -36.00
N GLN A 318 -6.15 20.96 -36.89
CA GLN A 318 -5.26 19.83 -36.61
C GLN A 318 -3.84 20.30 -36.32
N LYS A 319 -3.30 21.23 -37.11
CA LYS A 319 -1.99 21.85 -36.86
C LYS A 319 -1.94 22.47 -35.47
N LYS A 320 -2.93 23.32 -35.13
CA LYS A 320 -3.00 23.96 -33.82
C LYS A 320 -3.04 22.94 -32.67
N LEU A 321 -3.85 21.88 -32.79
CA LEU A 321 -3.94 20.83 -31.78
C LEU A 321 -2.63 20.05 -31.62
N SER A 322 -1.95 19.69 -32.72
CA SER A 322 -0.65 19.02 -32.66
C SER A 322 0.41 19.88 -32.00
N ILE A 323 0.47 21.17 -32.34
CA ILE A 323 1.42 22.11 -31.75
C ILE A 323 1.18 22.25 -30.25
N LEU A 324 -0.08 22.42 -29.80
CA LEU A 324 -0.41 22.49 -28.38
C LEU A 324 0.01 21.22 -27.62
N ARG A 325 -0.15 20.03 -28.22
CA ARG A 325 0.33 18.77 -27.63
C ARG A 325 1.84 18.72 -27.52
N ILE A 326 2.56 19.16 -28.56
CA ILE A 326 4.02 19.21 -28.53
C ILE A 326 4.49 20.20 -27.47
N ASP A 327 3.88 21.39 -27.40
CA ASP A 327 4.19 22.41 -26.40
C ASP A 327 3.96 21.88 -24.97
N PHE A 328 2.91 21.09 -24.76
CA PHE A 328 2.68 20.41 -23.48
C PHE A 328 3.78 19.40 -23.15
N ILE A 329 4.10 18.50 -24.08
CA ILE A 329 5.13 17.46 -23.90
C ILE A 329 6.49 18.10 -23.62
N GLU A 330 6.84 19.17 -24.36
CA GLU A 330 8.11 19.90 -24.23
C GLU A 330 8.37 20.41 -22.81
N LYS A 331 7.33 20.74 -22.03
CA LYS A 331 7.47 21.16 -20.62
C LYS A 331 8.13 20.09 -19.74
N PHE A 332 8.03 18.82 -20.13
CA PHE A 332 8.58 17.68 -19.40
C PHE A 332 9.88 17.15 -20.02
N LEU A 333 10.46 17.86 -21.00
CA LEU A 333 11.66 17.42 -21.69
C LEU A 333 12.88 18.29 -21.33
N SER A 334 14.02 17.65 -21.10
CA SER A 334 15.29 18.35 -20.88
C SER A 334 16.49 17.46 -21.25
N GLU A 335 17.47 18.03 -21.96
CA GLU A 335 18.73 17.34 -22.27
C GLU A 335 19.55 17.03 -20.99
N ASN A 336 19.37 17.84 -19.95
CA ASN A 336 20.02 17.66 -18.66
C ASN A 336 19.21 16.74 -17.71
N ALA A 337 18.09 16.17 -18.17
CA ALA A 337 17.30 15.25 -17.36
C ALA A 337 18.10 13.98 -17.05
N LYS A 338 17.93 13.47 -15.82
CA LYS A 338 18.49 12.17 -15.46
C LYS A 338 17.76 11.05 -16.21
N PRO A 339 18.45 9.94 -16.55
CA PRO A 339 17.78 8.74 -17.03
C PRO A 339 16.71 8.31 -16.01
N PHE A 340 15.54 7.85 -16.46
CA PHE A 340 14.48 7.48 -15.53
C PHE A 340 14.86 6.30 -14.61
N SER A 341 15.85 5.49 -15.01
CA SER A 341 16.43 4.43 -14.18
C SER A 341 16.99 4.94 -12.85
N ASP A 342 17.45 6.18 -12.77
CA ASP A 342 17.96 6.78 -11.53
C ASP A 342 16.87 6.97 -10.47
N PHE A 343 15.60 6.89 -10.86
CA PHE A 343 14.44 6.96 -9.97
C PHE A 343 13.81 5.58 -9.71
N LEU A 344 14.37 4.51 -10.27
CA LEU A 344 13.88 3.16 -10.09
C LEU A 344 14.88 2.33 -9.29
N ILE A 345 15.06 2.70 -8.02
CA ILE A 345 15.98 2.02 -7.11
C ILE A 345 15.23 0.91 -6.39
N PRO A 346 15.68 -0.36 -6.44
CA PRO A 346 15.11 -1.46 -5.67
C PRO A 346 14.97 -1.10 -4.19
N GLY A 347 13.80 -1.38 -3.60
CA GLY A 347 13.54 -1.07 -2.20
C GLY A 347 13.09 0.36 -1.91
N THR A 348 12.80 1.14 -2.96
CA THR A 348 12.35 2.53 -2.84
C THR A 348 11.02 2.78 -3.56
N ILE A 349 10.35 3.85 -3.16
CA ILE A 349 9.14 4.36 -3.82
C ILE A 349 9.45 5.68 -4.53
N THR A 350 9.05 5.79 -5.79
CA THR A 350 9.02 7.03 -6.56
C THR A 350 7.56 7.43 -6.79
N LEU A 351 7.10 8.46 -6.09
CA LEU A 351 5.76 9.00 -6.22
C LEU A 351 5.75 10.12 -7.26
N LEU A 352 5.03 9.92 -8.35
CA LEU A 352 4.70 10.97 -9.31
C LEU A 352 3.44 11.69 -8.81
N ASP A 353 3.66 12.82 -8.16
CA ASP A 353 2.61 13.70 -7.67
C ASP A 353 2.35 14.78 -8.73
N ILE A 354 1.43 14.48 -9.65
CA ILE A 354 1.03 15.38 -10.75
C ILE A 354 -0.26 16.13 -10.43
N ARG A 355 -0.53 16.39 -9.14
CA ARG A 355 -1.68 17.21 -8.74
C ARG A 355 -1.52 18.63 -9.28
N ASP A 356 -2.49 19.10 -10.06
CA ASP A 356 -2.52 20.45 -10.62
C ASP A 356 -3.95 20.78 -11.05
N GLU A 357 -4.50 21.90 -10.59
CA GLU A 357 -5.83 22.37 -10.98
C GLU A 357 -5.96 22.60 -12.50
N MET A 358 -4.87 23.00 -13.15
CA MET A 358 -4.83 23.34 -14.57
C MET A 358 -4.60 22.13 -15.47
N LEU A 359 -4.21 20.98 -14.91
CA LEU A 359 -3.93 19.78 -15.67
C LEU A 359 -5.23 19.01 -15.94
N ASP A 360 -5.51 18.74 -17.21
CA ASP A 360 -6.65 17.92 -17.58
C ASP A 360 -6.32 16.41 -17.68
N GLU A 361 -7.36 15.60 -17.92
CA GLU A 361 -7.23 14.13 -17.99
C GLU A 361 -6.40 13.66 -19.19
N GLN A 362 -6.44 14.38 -20.31
CA GLN A 362 -5.69 14.05 -21.52
C GLN A 362 -4.20 14.41 -21.35
N GLU A 363 -3.91 15.51 -20.68
CA GLU A 363 -2.57 15.92 -20.28
C GLU A 363 -1.98 14.96 -19.26
N ALA A 364 -2.73 14.57 -18.21
CA ALA A 364 -2.33 13.54 -17.26
C ALA A 364 -2.06 12.20 -17.96
N SER A 365 -2.91 11.81 -18.91
CA SER A 365 -2.68 10.63 -19.77
C SER A 365 -1.38 10.76 -20.56
N THR A 366 -1.09 11.94 -21.11
CA THR A 366 0.15 12.15 -21.87
C THR A 366 1.39 12.00 -20.97
N ILE A 367 1.34 12.48 -19.72
CA ILE A 367 2.42 12.27 -18.74
C ILE A 367 2.58 10.79 -18.39
N LEU A 368 1.48 10.06 -18.17
CA LEU A 368 1.54 8.61 -17.96
C LEU A 368 2.14 7.90 -19.18
N GLY A 369 1.77 8.28 -20.41
CA GLY A 369 2.37 7.73 -21.64
C GLY A 369 3.89 7.91 -21.67
N MET A 370 4.39 9.10 -21.34
CA MET A 370 5.84 9.36 -21.22
C MET A 370 6.50 8.48 -20.14
N LEU A 371 5.82 8.30 -18.99
CA LEU A 371 6.28 7.40 -17.95
C LEU A 371 6.37 5.94 -18.43
N LEU A 372 5.33 5.45 -19.11
CA LEU A 372 5.30 4.06 -19.63
C LEU A 372 6.43 3.82 -20.61
N ILE A 373 6.67 4.76 -21.52
CA ILE A 373 7.79 4.73 -22.46
C ILE A 373 9.13 4.67 -21.72
N ALA A 374 9.32 5.55 -20.72
CA ALA A 374 10.57 5.60 -19.96
C ALA A 374 10.81 4.32 -19.15
N MET A 375 9.76 3.76 -18.54
CA MET A 375 9.83 2.52 -17.76
C MET A 375 10.03 1.28 -18.65
N GLY A 376 9.39 1.23 -19.82
CA GLY A 376 9.45 0.09 -20.75
C GLY A 376 10.86 -0.24 -21.24
N LYS A 377 11.76 0.76 -21.24
CA LYS A 377 13.16 0.63 -21.69
C LYS A 377 14.11 0.08 -20.62
N ILE A 378 13.63 -0.12 -19.38
CA ILE A 378 14.47 -0.43 -18.24
C ILE A 378 14.24 -1.88 -17.81
N ASP A 379 15.23 -2.74 -18.03
CA ASP A 379 15.18 -4.16 -17.68
C ASP A 379 15.49 -4.40 -16.19
N GLN A 380 14.47 -4.21 -15.33
CA GLN A 380 14.56 -4.53 -13.90
C GLN A 380 13.18 -4.79 -13.29
N ASP A 381 13.14 -5.50 -12.16
CA ASP A 381 11.91 -5.73 -11.41
C ASP A 381 11.34 -4.44 -10.84
N LYS A 382 10.17 -4.07 -11.35
CA LYS A 382 9.49 -2.84 -10.96
C LYS A 382 7.99 -3.02 -10.83
N LEU A 383 7.38 -2.24 -9.95
CA LEU A 383 5.94 -2.17 -9.72
C LEU A 383 5.43 -0.80 -10.13
N LEU A 384 4.52 -0.74 -11.10
CA LEU A 384 3.77 0.46 -11.43
C LEU A 384 2.40 0.42 -10.74
N VAL A 385 2.16 1.41 -9.90
CA VAL A 385 0.92 1.59 -9.16
C VAL A 385 0.15 2.74 -9.77
N ILE A 386 -1.10 2.46 -10.13
CA ILE A 386 -2.00 3.38 -10.80
C ILE A 386 -3.26 3.49 -9.95
N ASP A 387 -3.35 4.58 -9.20
CA ASP A 387 -4.52 4.87 -8.37
C ASP A 387 -5.53 5.73 -9.12
N GLU A 388 -6.81 5.54 -8.83
CA GLU A 388 -7.92 6.26 -9.48
C GLU A 388 -7.88 6.20 -11.01
N ALA A 389 -7.56 5.02 -11.57
CA ALA A 389 -7.29 4.83 -13.00
C ALA A 389 -8.39 5.40 -13.91
N HIS A 390 -9.67 5.34 -13.54
CA HIS A 390 -10.79 5.94 -14.28
C HIS A 390 -10.64 7.45 -14.59
N LYS A 391 -9.82 8.20 -13.85
CA LYS A 391 -9.61 9.64 -14.10
C LYS A 391 -8.73 9.93 -15.32
N TYR A 392 -7.91 8.98 -15.76
CA TYR A 392 -6.92 9.22 -16.81
C TYR A 392 -6.61 7.97 -17.67
N PHE A 393 -7.29 6.85 -17.43
CA PHE A 393 -7.36 5.73 -18.36
C PHE A 393 -8.41 6.04 -19.44
N GLY A 394 -8.25 7.16 -20.12
CA GLY A 394 -9.06 7.47 -21.30
C GLY A 394 -8.68 6.58 -22.49
N LYS A 395 -9.42 6.74 -23.60
CA LYS A 395 -9.11 6.08 -24.90
C LYS A 395 -7.68 6.37 -25.42
N ALA A 396 -7.05 7.42 -24.90
CA ALA A 396 -5.73 7.89 -25.27
C ALA A 396 -4.62 6.84 -25.06
N LEU A 397 -4.60 6.18 -23.90
CA LEU A 397 -3.54 5.24 -23.49
C LEU A 397 -3.98 3.77 -23.57
N GLU A 398 -5.16 3.53 -24.13
CA GLU A 398 -5.80 2.22 -24.12
C GLU A 398 -4.89 1.12 -24.68
N LYS A 399 -4.17 1.43 -25.77
CA LYS A 399 -3.24 0.50 -26.42
C LYS A 399 -1.95 0.35 -25.65
N ASP A 400 -1.37 1.44 -25.17
CA ASP A 400 -0.06 1.44 -24.50
C ASP A 400 -0.11 0.64 -23.20
N ILE A 401 -1.19 0.77 -22.42
CA ILE A 401 -1.38 0.00 -21.18
C ILE A 401 -1.57 -1.49 -21.50
N VAL A 402 -2.32 -1.82 -22.55
CA VAL A 402 -2.51 -3.22 -22.98
C VAL A 402 -1.22 -3.83 -23.49
N GLU A 403 -0.42 -3.08 -24.26
CA GLU A 403 0.89 -3.50 -24.72
C GLU A 403 1.85 -3.70 -23.54
N LEU A 404 1.89 -2.78 -22.58
CA LEU A 404 2.68 -2.94 -21.35
C LEU A 404 2.27 -4.20 -20.56
N ILE A 405 0.96 -4.45 -20.39
CA ILE A 405 0.48 -5.68 -19.74
C ILE A 405 0.91 -6.92 -20.53
N ARG A 406 0.85 -6.90 -21.86
CA ARG A 406 1.26 -8.04 -22.69
C ARG A 406 2.76 -8.29 -22.66
N GLU A 407 3.56 -7.23 -22.54
CA GLU A 407 5.02 -7.28 -22.53
C GLU A 407 5.60 -7.28 -21.10
N MET A 408 4.76 -7.41 -20.08
CA MET A 408 5.14 -7.31 -18.68
C MET A 408 6.25 -8.28 -18.26
N ALA A 409 6.29 -9.48 -18.86
CA ALA A 409 7.34 -10.48 -18.62
C ALA A 409 8.69 -10.05 -19.20
N HIS A 410 8.67 -9.43 -20.38
CA HIS A 410 9.87 -8.92 -21.04
C HIS A 410 10.39 -7.65 -20.38
N THR A 411 9.49 -6.78 -19.92
CA THR A 411 9.85 -5.52 -19.25
C THR A 411 10.03 -5.69 -17.74
N ARG A 412 9.76 -6.87 -17.18
CA ARG A 412 9.78 -7.15 -15.73
C ARG A 412 8.92 -6.17 -14.90
N THR A 413 7.81 -5.71 -15.49
CA THR A 413 6.92 -4.70 -14.90
C THR A 413 5.68 -5.37 -14.32
N ARG A 414 5.43 -5.20 -13.03
CA ARG A 414 4.15 -5.54 -12.39
C ARG A 414 3.25 -4.31 -12.40
N ILE A 415 1.95 -4.52 -12.56
CA ILE A 415 1.00 -3.41 -12.63
C ILE A 415 -0.10 -3.62 -11.61
N LEU A 416 -0.33 -2.61 -10.78
CA LEU A 416 -1.37 -2.58 -9.77
C LEU A 416 -2.30 -1.41 -10.08
N ILE A 417 -3.54 -1.73 -10.46
CA ILE A 417 -4.53 -0.76 -10.94
C ILE A 417 -5.68 -0.71 -9.95
N ALA A 418 -5.97 0.46 -9.40
CA ALA A 418 -7.17 0.71 -8.61
C ALA A 418 -8.12 1.65 -9.35
N SER A 419 -9.41 1.31 -9.35
CA SER A 419 -10.44 2.19 -9.91
C SER A 419 -11.75 2.10 -9.12
N GLN A 420 -12.45 3.23 -9.01
CA GLN A 420 -13.80 3.27 -8.45
C GLN A 420 -14.92 3.23 -9.49
N ASP A 421 -14.55 3.31 -10.76
CA ASP A 421 -15.46 3.23 -11.89
C ASP A 421 -14.90 2.20 -12.89
N PRO A 422 -15.24 0.89 -12.70
CA PRO A 422 -14.73 -0.17 -13.55
C PRO A 422 -15.08 -0.01 -15.05
N PRO A 423 -16.28 0.44 -15.46
CA PRO A 423 -16.61 0.71 -16.87
C PRO A 423 -15.68 1.70 -17.59
N SER A 424 -15.09 2.64 -16.86
CA SER A 424 -14.13 3.61 -17.42
C SER A 424 -12.73 3.03 -17.60
N VAL A 425 -12.45 1.84 -17.07
CA VAL A 425 -11.20 1.11 -17.31
C VAL A 425 -11.35 0.26 -18.57
N ASN A 426 -10.31 0.23 -19.41
CA ASN A 426 -10.32 -0.61 -20.61
C ASN A 426 -10.69 -2.07 -20.28
N PRO A 427 -11.73 -2.64 -20.92
CA PRO A 427 -12.10 -4.04 -20.80
C PRO A 427 -10.93 -5.04 -20.89
N ARG A 428 -9.96 -4.78 -21.77
CA ARG A 428 -8.78 -5.64 -21.95
C ARG A 428 -7.87 -5.67 -20.73
N VAL A 429 -7.82 -4.62 -19.93
CA VAL A 429 -7.09 -4.63 -18.65
C VAL A 429 -7.71 -5.68 -17.74
N ILE A 430 -9.04 -5.67 -17.57
CA ILE A 430 -9.76 -6.62 -16.73
C ILE A 430 -9.58 -8.07 -17.23
N GLU A 431 -9.63 -8.29 -18.54
CA GLU A 431 -9.43 -9.61 -19.16
C GLU A 431 -7.99 -10.14 -18.97
N LEU A 432 -7.01 -9.24 -18.93
CA LEU A 432 -5.59 -9.59 -18.77
C LEU A 432 -5.17 -9.71 -17.31
N SER A 433 -5.94 -9.15 -16.36
CA SER A 433 -5.67 -9.28 -14.93
C SER A 433 -5.67 -10.74 -14.49
N ASP A 434 -4.61 -11.15 -13.81
CA ASP A 434 -4.49 -12.49 -13.23
C ASP A 434 -4.88 -12.50 -11.75
N ILE A 435 -5.00 -11.34 -11.10
CA ILE A 435 -5.59 -11.19 -9.77
C ILE A 435 -6.60 -10.03 -9.80
N ILE A 436 -7.81 -10.29 -9.30
CA ILE A 436 -8.87 -9.29 -9.19
C ILE A 436 -9.36 -9.25 -7.74
N ILE A 437 -9.38 -8.05 -7.16
CA ILE A 437 -9.85 -7.77 -5.81
C ILE A 437 -11.03 -6.81 -5.88
N LEU A 438 -12.18 -7.24 -5.40
CA LEU A 438 -13.43 -6.48 -5.43
C LEU A 438 -13.82 -6.07 -4.02
N HIS A 439 -13.63 -4.79 -3.69
CA HIS A 439 -14.17 -4.17 -2.48
C HIS A 439 -15.65 -3.86 -2.65
N GLN A 440 -16.25 -3.27 -1.61
CA GLN A 440 -17.65 -2.86 -1.62
C GLN A 440 -18.03 -2.11 -2.90
N MET A 441 -19.13 -2.55 -3.53
CA MET A 441 -19.64 -2.00 -4.77
C MET A 441 -21.17 -2.12 -4.82
N PRO A 442 -21.92 -1.01 -4.93
CA PRO A 442 -23.37 -1.01 -4.91
C PRO A 442 -24.01 -1.07 -6.31
N SER A 443 -23.21 -0.94 -7.39
CA SER A 443 -23.73 -0.87 -8.76
C SER A 443 -23.80 -2.26 -9.42
N PRO A 444 -25.01 -2.77 -9.74
CA PRO A 444 -25.15 -4.01 -10.50
C PRO A 444 -24.55 -3.92 -11.90
N GLU A 445 -24.55 -2.73 -12.51
CA GLU A 445 -23.99 -2.51 -13.84
C GLU A 445 -22.47 -2.65 -13.83
N TRP A 446 -21.80 -2.13 -12.80
CA TRP A 446 -20.35 -2.29 -12.63
C TRP A 446 -19.99 -3.77 -12.44
N LEU A 447 -20.75 -4.52 -11.63
CA LEU A 447 -20.54 -5.96 -11.47
C LEU A 447 -20.73 -6.70 -12.79
N LYS A 448 -21.83 -6.44 -13.52
CA LYS A 448 -22.10 -7.05 -14.83
C LYS A 448 -20.99 -6.74 -15.84
N HIS A 449 -20.45 -5.52 -15.82
CA HIS A 449 -19.33 -5.14 -16.67
C HIS A 449 -18.11 -6.01 -16.40
N ILE A 450 -17.68 -6.14 -15.14
CA ILE A 450 -16.52 -6.96 -14.75
C ILE A 450 -16.78 -8.45 -15.05
N GLN A 451 -17.98 -8.97 -14.74
CA GLN A 451 -18.37 -10.35 -15.04
C GLN A 451 -18.36 -10.67 -16.53
N GLY A 452 -18.67 -9.69 -17.38
CA GLY A 452 -18.57 -9.81 -18.84
C GLY A 452 -17.13 -9.98 -19.34
N LYS A 453 -16.13 -9.71 -18.50
CA LYS A 453 -14.70 -9.80 -18.80
C LYS A 453 -14.00 -10.95 -18.09
N ASN A 454 -14.60 -11.47 -17.02
CA ASN A 454 -14.09 -12.63 -16.30
C ASN A 454 -15.22 -13.57 -15.87
N ASN A 455 -15.26 -14.75 -16.49
CA ASN A 455 -16.30 -15.76 -16.27
C ASN A 455 -16.33 -16.31 -14.83
N ALA A 456 -15.20 -16.34 -14.13
CA ALA A 456 -15.16 -16.86 -12.76
C ALA A 456 -15.97 -15.98 -11.78
N LEU A 457 -16.12 -14.70 -12.12
CA LEU A 457 -16.85 -13.74 -11.29
C LEU A 457 -18.37 -13.83 -11.45
N LYS A 458 -18.89 -14.64 -12.39
CA LYS A 458 -20.34 -14.73 -12.71
C LYS A 458 -21.22 -15.18 -11.55
N LYS A 459 -20.67 -15.94 -10.60
CA LYS A 459 -21.41 -16.41 -9.42
C LYS A 459 -21.53 -15.35 -8.33
N LEU A 460 -20.69 -14.32 -8.38
CA LEU A 460 -20.72 -13.24 -7.41
C LEU A 460 -21.97 -12.39 -7.60
N THR A 461 -22.65 -12.06 -6.50
CA THR A 461 -23.87 -11.26 -6.50
C THR A 461 -23.60 -9.82 -6.04
N ILE A 462 -24.52 -8.91 -6.34
CA ILE A 462 -24.41 -7.53 -5.88
C ILE A 462 -24.66 -7.40 -4.37
N ASP A 463 -25.50 -8.27 -3.81
CA ASP A 463 -25.81 -8.28 -2.37
C ASP A 463 -24.58 -8.66 -1.56
N GLU A 464 -23.84 -9.68 -2.01
CA GLU A 464 -22.55 -10.07 -1.43
C GLU A 464 -21.56 -8.90 -1.43
N LEU A 465 -21.38 -8.21 -2.57
CA LEU A 465 -20.47 -7.07 -2.67
C LEU A 465 -20.92 -5.85 -1.87
N SER A 466 -22.23 -5.59 -1.81
CA SER A 466 -22.78 -4.45 -1.05
C SER A 466 -22.66 -4.67 0.46
N SER A 467 -22.68 -5.93 0.90
CA SER A 467 -22.56 -6.33 2.30
C SER A 467 -21.13 -6.25 2.87
N LEU A 468 -20.12 -6.04 2.02
CA LEU A 468 -18.73 -5.97 2.45
C LEU A 468 -18.50 -4.81 3.41
N SER A 469 -17.89 -5.12 4.55
CA SER A 469 -17.39 -4.14 5.51
C SER A 469 -16.03 -3.60 5.09
N LYS A 470 -15.59 -2.51 5.73
CA LYS A 470 -14.28 -1.92 5.47
C LYS A 470 -13.17 -2.93 5.78
N GLY A 471 -12.27 -3.15 4.81
CA GLY A 471 -11.21 -4.16 4.91
C GLY A 471 -11.62 -5.56 4.44
N GLU A 472 -12.88 -5.78 4.09
CA GLU A 472 -13.33 -7.00 3.40
C GLU A 472 -13.37 -6.78 1.88
N ALA A 473 -13.00 -7.82 1.13
CA ALA A 473 -13.09 -7.84 -0.32
C ALA A 473 -13.41 -9.25 -0.82
N TYR A 474 -13.75 -9.40 -2.10
CA TYR A 474 -13.68 -10.68 -2.80
C TYR A 474 -12.40 -10.75 -3.62
N LEU A 475 -11.69 -11.87 -3.49
CA LEU A 475 -10.46 -12.18 -4.20
C LEU A 475 -10.72 -13.27 -5.24
N TRP A 476 -10.33 -13.02 -6.48
CA TRP A 476 -10.17 -14.03 -7.50
C TRP A 476 -8.74 -14.01 -8.02
N ALA A 477 -8.19 -15.17 -8.32
CA ALA A 477 -6.87 -15.29 -8.92
C ALA A 477 -6.83 -16.40 -9.97
N LYS A 478 -6.30 -16.10 -11.15
CA LYS A 478 -6.17 -17.02 -12.28
C LYS A 478 -5.36 -18.27 -11.96
N ARG A 479 -4.37 -18.13 -11.06
CA ARG A 479 -3.53 -19.21 -10.54
C ARG A 479 -3.53 -19.12 -9.02
N SER A 480 -3.67 -20.26 -8.37
CA SER A 480 -3.60 -20.38 -6.91
C SER A 480 -3.18 -21.79 -6.54
N THR A 481 -2.51 -21.95 -5.39
CA THR A 481 -2.27 -23.28 -4.77
C THR A 481 -3.57 -23.88 -4.24
N ASP A 482 -4.54 -23.04 -3.88
CA ASP A 482 -5.93 -23.45 -3.69
C ASP A 482 -6.73 -23.18 -4.97
N THR A 483 -7.02 -24.23 -5.72
CA THR A 483 -7.70 -24.13 -7.01
C THR A 483 -9.11 -23.54 -6.93
N GLU A 484 -9.74 -23.54 -5.74
CA GLU A 484 -11.11 -23.03 -5.60
C GLU A 484 -11.17 -21.51 -5.86
N ILE A 485 -10.15 -20.75 -5.42
CA ILE A 485 -10.03 -19.29 -5.66
C ILE A 485 -10.00 -18.96 -7.16
N SER A 486 -9.50 -19.89 -7.99
CA SER A 486 -9.45 -19.72 -9.45
C SER A 486 -10.79 -19.96 -10.13
N ILE A 487 -11.71 -20.68 -9.47
CA ILE A 487 -13.03 -21.04 -9.99
C ILE A 487 -14.10 -20.06 -9.47
N ILE A 488 -14.04 -19.72 -8.19
CA ILE A 488 -15.04 -18.88 -7.50
C ILE A 488 -14.31 -17.85 -6.63
N PRO A 489 -14.69 -16.56 -6.69
CA PRO A 489 -14.14 -15.54 -5.81
C PRO A 489 -14.38 -15.88 -4.34
N LYS A 490 -13.36 -15.71 -3.51
CA LYS A 490 -13.45 -15.95 -2.07
C LYS A 490 -13.44 -14.63 -1.31
N LYS A 491 -14.25 -14.53 -0.26
CA LYS A 491 -14.24 -13.37 0.64
C LYS A 491 -12.93 -13.39 1.43
N ILE A 492 -12.18 -12.29 1.36
CA ILE A 492 -10.91 -12.08 2.04
C ILE A 492 -11.03 -10.91 3.03
N GLN A 493 -10.52 -11.11 4.24
CA GLN A 493 -10.21 -10.02 5.15
C GLN A 493 -8.80 -9.52 4.85
N ILE A 494 -8.68 -8.32 4.29
CA ILE A 494 -7.40 -7.69 4.01
C ILE A 494 -6.69 -7.41 5.33
N ARG A 495 -5.41 -7.78 5.41
CA ARG A 495 -4.62 -7.53 6.62
C ARG A 495 -4.38 -6.03 6.83
N PRO A 496 -4.13 -5.58 8.07
CA PRO A 496 -3.66 -4.22 8.26
C PRO A 496 -2.31 -3.96 7.57
N ARG A 497 -2.08 -2.71 7.19
CA ARG A 497 -0.79 -2.24 6.66
C ARG A 497 0.26 -2.21 7.76
N SER A 498 1.50 -2.55 7.44
CA SER A 498 2.63 -2.34 8.34
C SER A 498 3.03 -0.85 8.38
N THR A 499 2.87 -0.18 7.24
CA THR A 499 3.02 1.27 7.08
C THR A 499 1.76 2.04 7.45
N GLU A 500 1.87 3.33 7.76
CA GLU A 500 0.71 4.17 8.03
C GLU A 500 -0.20 4.30 6.80
N HIS A 501 -1.51 4.41 7.03
CA HIS A 501 -2.48 4.78 6.01
C HIS A 501 -2.82 6.27 6.13
N GLY A 502 -2.33 7.09 5.20
CA GLY A 502 -2.54 8.55 5.19
C GLY A 502 -3.96 9.04 4.95
N GLY A 503 -4.93 8.13 4.73
CA GLY A 503 -6.34 8.45 4.42
C GLY A 503 -7.20 8.82 5.63
N VAL A 504 -6.63 9.07 6.81
CA VAL A 504 -7.42 9.51 7.99
C VAL A 504 -8.06 10.86 7.66
N THR A 505 -9.39 10.86 7.54
CA THR A 505 -10.21 12.05 7.31
C THR A 505 -9.77 13.11 8.33
N LYS A 506 -9.17 14.22 7.86
CA LYS A 506 -9.09 15.43 8.68
C LYS A 506 -10.53 15.76 9.04
N ILE A 507 -10.91 15.58 10.30
CA ILE A 507 -12.20 16.01 10.81
C ILE A 507 -12.24 17.51 10.51
N ALA A 508 -13.19 17.93 9.67
CA ALA A 508 -13.43 19.35 9.47
C ALA A 508 -13.81 19.92 10.83
N PHE A 509 -12.93 20.77 11.38
CA PHE A 509 -13.24 21.57 12.56
C PHE A 509 -14.13 22.74 12.15
#